data_AF-A0AAV6B639-F1
#
_entry.id   AF-A0AAV6B639-F1
#
_cell.length_a   1.000
_cell.length_b   1.000
_cell.length_c   1.000
_cell.angle_alpha   90.00
_cell.angle_beta   90.00
_cell.angle_gamma   90.00
#
_symmetry.space_group_name_H-M   'P 1'
#
loop_
_entity.id
_entity.type
_entity.pdbx_description
1 polymer ?
#
loop_
_entity_poly.entity_id
_entity_poly.type
_entity_poly.pdbx_seq_one_letter_code
_entity_poly.pdbx_strand_id
1 'polypeptide(L)'
;CAQVTEYRKLDGKIWNPEKSRQWTNVHGRVSKVLPDGIIAGHVKQIRGSANVSSMTRVGQLGGGRTVYGPVVGSEITSHFYLGGAPNRIRVDDAEFTLRVFRRGITNLNGSVIEAYDFGEIATPVDVAAEFTARRDESRKLQDALDAANLAREKMLVPNVISSQLRSASNGLPYAQLELGKRYLRGDGVETNLTLARHWLTAACTNGESQASNLLRQINFQDASK
;
A
#
# COMPACT_ATOMS: atom_id res chain seq x y z
N CYS A 1 -10.60 28.07 -11.51
CA CYS A 1 -9.26 28.18 -10.91
C CYS A 1 -8.83 26.82 -10.40
N ALA A 2 -7.78 26.21 -10.97
CA ALA A 2 -7.22 24.99 -10.40
C ALA A 2 -6.67 25.34 -9.01
N GLN A 3 -7.15 24.66 -7.96
CA GLN A 3 -6.56 24.85 -6.64
C GLN A 3 -5.10 24.39 -6.71
N VAL A 4 -4.17 25.30 -6.43
CA VAL A 4 -2.76 24.96 -6.31
C VAL A 4 -2.65 24.08 -5.08
N THR A 5 -2.53 22.77 -5.27
CA THR A 5 -2.32 21.84 -4.17
C THR A 5 -0.99 22.17 -3.50
N GLU A 6 -1.04 22.76 -2.30
CA GLU A 6 0.14 23.02 -1.49
C GLU A 6 0.66 21.71 -0.88
N TYR A 7 1.73 21.17 -1.44
CA TYR A 7 2.45 20.06 -0.84
C TYR A 7 3.20 20.51 0.41
N ARG A 8 3.33 19.60 1.38
CA ARG A 8 4.00 19.85 2.65
C ARG A 8 5.18 18.90 2.81
N LYS A 9 6.31 19.43 3.24
CA LYS A 9 7.52 18.68 3.54
C LYS A 9 7.58 18.41 5.05
N LEU A 10 7.74 17.15 5.40
CA LEU A 10 7.88 16.71 6.78
C LEU A 10 8.82 15.51 6.85
N ASP A 11 9.82 15.57 7.72
CA ASP A 11 10.85 14.53 7.90
C ASP A 11 11.48 14.06 6.58
N GLY A 12 11.75 15.02 5.67
CA GLY A 12 12.35 14.77 4.36
C GLY A 12 11.40 14.20 3.30
N LYS A 13 10.13 13.92 3.65
CA LYS A 13 9.11 13.40 2.72
C LYS A 13 8.13 14.47 2.31
N ILE A 14 7.60 14.34 1.10
CA ILE A 14 6.58 15.23 0.55
C ILE A 14 5.20 14.60 0.64
N TRP A 15 4.29 15.34 1.26
CA TRP A 15 2.92 14.94 1.52
C TRP A 15 1.95 15.87 0.81
N ASN A 16 0.87 15.29 0.28
CA ASN A 16 -0.30 16.04 -0.12
C ASN A 16 -1.27 16.07 1.08
N PRO A 17 -1.49 17.22 1.73
CA PRO A 17 -2.36 17.31 2.89
C PRO A 17 -3.80 16.90 2.59
N GLU A 18 -4.30 17.17 1.40
CA GLU A 18 -5.69 16.91 1.03
C GLU A 18 -5.98 15.41 0.89
N LYS A 19 -5.04 14.69 0.27
CA LYS A 19 -5.17 13.25 -0.04
C LYS A 19 -4.60 12.34 1.03
N SER A 20 -3.68 12.81 1.86
CA SER A 20 -3.04 11.98 2.88
C SER A 20 -3.96 11.77 4.09
N ARG A 21 -4.10 10.51 4.49
CA ARG A 21 -4.82 10.10 5.72
C ARG A 21 -4.08 10.49 7.00
N GLN A 22 -2.79 10.83 6.92
CA GLN A 22 -1.99 11.24 8.08
C GLN A 22 -2.26 12.69 8.51
N TRP A 23 -2.90 13.47 7.63
CA TRP A 23 -3.29 14.85 7.88
C TRP A 23 -4.73 14.90 8.36
N THR A 24 -4.94 15.32 9.60
CA THR A 24 -6.25 15.30 10.25
C THR A 24 -6.70 16.72 10.56
N ASN A 25 -8.00 16.98 10.48
CA ASN A 25 -8.56 18.23 10.98
C ASN A 25 -8.60 18.17 12.50
N VAL A 26 -7.91 19.12 13.13
CA VAL A 26 -7.94 19.34 14.57
C VAL A 26 -8.73 20.61 14.82
N HIS A 27 -9.74 20.49 15.69
CA HIS A 27 -10.51 21.60 16.20
C HIS A 27 -10.04 21.93 17.61
N GLY A 28 -9.74 23.20 17.87
CA GLY A 28 -9.29 23.60 19.19
C GLY A 28 -9.34 25.09 19.43
N ARG A 29 -9.00 25.47 20.66
CA ARG A 29 -8.77 26.86 21.07
C ARG A 29 -7.37 26.97 21.62
N VAL A 30 -6.68 28.07 21.29
CA VAL A 30 -5.34 28.33 21.81
C VAL A 30 -5.41 28.50 23.32
N SER A 31 -4.59 27.76 24.06
CA SER A 31 -4.47 27.87 25.52
C SER A 31 -3.22 28.67 25.90
N LYS A 32 -2.10 28.43 25.23
CA LYS A 32 -0.83 29.11 25.48
C LYS A 32 0.00 29.24 24.21
N VAL A 33 0.69 30.36 24.05
CA VAL A 33 1.66 30.59 22.97
C VAL A 33 3.07 30.35 23.49
N LEU A 34 3.87 29.61 22.74
CA LEU A 34 5.28 29.33 23.00
C LEU A 34 6.15 29.91 21.86
N PRO A 35 7.46 30.11 22.07
CA PRO A 35 8.34 30.62 21.02
C PRO A 35 8.41 29.71 19.77
N ASP A 36 8.25 28.40 19.96
CA ASP A 36 8.38 27.35 18.94
C ASP A 36 7.03 26.78 18.47
N GLY A 37 5.92 27.19 19.07
CA GLY A 37 4.59 26.67 18.74
C GLY A 37 3.48 27.18 19.64
N ILE A 38 2.37 26.45 19.68
CA ILE A 38 1.24 26.73 20.57
C ILE A 38 0.82 25.47 21.32
N ILE A 39 0.31 25.66 22.53
CA ILE A 39 -0.49 24.65 23.22
C ILE A 39 -1.94 25.02 22.99
N ALA A 40 -2.70 24.10 22.42
CA ALA A 40 -4.12 24.27 22.17
C ALA A 40 -4.91 23.14 22.81
N GLY A 41 -6.17 23.44 23.10
CA GLY A 41 -7.11 22.53 23.73
C GLY A 41 -8.17 22.05 22.75
N HIS A 42 -8.50 20.75 22.76
CA HIS A 42 -9.71 20.27 22.10
C HIS A 42 -10.93 20.88 22.78
N VAL A 43 -11.78 21.52 21.98
CA VAL A 43 -12.99 22.17 22.49
C VAL A 43 -14.16 21.20 22.42
N LYS A 44 -14.80 20.97 23.57
CA LYS A 44 -16.08 20.26 23.67
C LYS A 44 -17.19 21.27 23.94
N GLN A 45 -18.19 21.27 23.08
CA GLN A 45 -19.39 22.09 23.25
C GLN A 45 -20.26 21.51 24.37
N ILE A 46 -20.57 22.31 25.39
CA ILE A 46 -21.47 21.92 26.47
C ILE A 46 -22.90 22.22 26.03
N ARG A 47 -23.68 21.16 25.84
CA ARG A 47 -25.11 21.25 25.53
C ARG A 47 -25.90 21.24 26.83
N GLY A 48 -26.64 22.30 27.08
CA GLY A 48 -27.48 22.45 28.26
C GLY A 48 -28.66 23.37 27.99
N SER A 49 -29.49 23.61 29.00
CA SER A 49 -30.60 24.54 28.94
C SER A 49 -30.19 25.82 29.67
N ALA A 50 -29.82 26.88 28.95
CA ALA A 50 -29.65 28.20 29.55
C ALA A 50 -31.01 28.88 29.70
N ASN A 51 -31.32 29.43 30.87
CA ASN A 51 -32.54 30.21 31.10
C ASN A 51 -32.46 31.51 30.27
N VAL A 52 -33.36 31.70 29.31
CA VAL A 52 -33.33 32.78 28.30
C VAL A 52 -33.83 34.11 28.89
N SER A 53 -33.24 34.54 30.00
CA SER A 53 -33.51 35.86 30.59
C SER A 53 -32.48 36.91 30.17
N SER A 54 -31.43 36.52 29.43
CA SER A 54 -30.30 37.40 29.09
C SER A 54 -29.95 37.49 27.60
N MET A 55 -30.71 36.85 26.69
CA MET A 55 -30.46 36.96 25.24
C MET A 55 -31.52 37.82 24.55
N THR A 56 -31.37 39.14 24.65
CA THR A 56 -32.02 40.05 23.70
C THR A 56 -31.22 40.06 22.39
N ARG A 57 -31.80 39.57 21.29
CA ARG A 57 -31.59 40.23 19.99
C ARG A 57 -32.70 39.98 18.97
N VAL A 58 -32.95 41.08 18.26
CA VAL A 58 -33.97 41.43 17.28
C VAL A 58 -33.69 40.85 15.88
N GLY A 59 -34.76 40.58 15.10
CA GLY A 59 -34.78 40.42 13.62
C GLY A 59 -34.89 38.97 13.12
N GLN A 60 -36.02 38.43 12.68
CA GLN A 60 -36.87 38.65 11.48
C GLN A 60 -36.53 37.75 10.26
N LEU A 61 -37.42 36.76 10.02
CA LEU A 61 -37.84 36.08 8.77
C LEU A 61 -36.84 35.27 7.90
N GLY A 62 -37.16 33.98 7.65
CA GLY A 62 -36.71 33.20 6.48
C GLY A 62 -36.31 31.76 6.79
N GLY A 63 -36.98 30.75 6.19
CA GLY A 63 -36.94 29.34 6.62
C GLY A 63 -35.72 28.50 6.22
N GLY A 64 -35.44 27.47 7.05
CA GLY A 64 -34.51 26.35 6.81
C GLY A 64 -34.00 25.69 8.11
N ARG A 65 -34.37 24.43 8.36
CA ARG A 65 -34.11 23.66 9.61
C ARG A 65 -32.64 23.31 9.86
N THR A 66 -32.15 23.58 11.08
CA THR A 66 -31.54 22.64 12.05
C THR A 66 -31.43 23.39 13.39
N VAL A 67 -32.29 23.10 14.36
CA VAL A 67 -32.22 23.76 15.68
C VAL A 67 -31.29 22.94 16.57
N TYR A 68 -30.01 23.33 16.60
CA TYR A 68 -29.14 22.98 17.71
C TYR A 68 -29.69 23.67 18.96
N GLY A 69 -30.00 22.91 20.02
CA GLY A 69 -30.36 23.50 21.32
C GLY A 69 -29.28 24.46 21.81
N PRO A 70 -29.59 25.38 22.73
CA PRO A 70 -28.65 26.43 23.14
C PRO A 70 -27.35 25.79 23.65
N VAL A 71 -26.25 26.11 22.98
CA VAL A 71 -24.91 25.82 23.50
C VAL A 71 -24.71 26.77 24.69
N VAL A 72 -24.48 26.20 25.88
CA VAL A 72 -24.39 26.97 27.14
C VAL A 72 -22.96 27.45 27.39
N GLY A 73 -21.98 26.81 26.74
CA GLY A 73 -20.58 27.18 26.79
C GLY A 73 -19.71 26.15 26.08
N SER A 74 -18.41 26.38 26.07
CA SER A 74 -17.43 25.42 25.55
C SER A 74 -16.26 25.28 26.52
N GLU A 75 -15.75 24.07 26.66
CA GLU A 75 -14.66 23.73 27.58
C GLU A 75 -13.53 23.02 26.83
N ILE A 76 -12.29 23.22 27.30
CA ILE A 76 -11.12 22.50 26.81
C ILE A 76 -11.03 21.16 27.53
N THR A 77 -11.12 20.04 26.80
CA THR A 77 -11.09 18.70 27.39
C THR A 77 -9.72 18.07 27.45
N SER A 78 -8.83 18.42 26.52
CA SER A 78 -7.49 17.84 26.42
C SER A 78 -6.57 18.79 25.67
N HIS A 79 -5.29 18.84 26.07
CA HIS A 79 -4.29 19.70 25.46
C HIS A 79 -3.44 18.94 24.45
N PHE A 80 -3.04 19.63 23.39
CA PHE A 80 -2.08 19.16 22.39
C PHE A 80 -1.11 20.29 22.04
N TYR A 81 0.08 19.90 21.60
CA TYR A 81 1.11 20.80 21.11
C TYR A 81 1.05 20.90 19.59
N LEU A 82 1.22 22.10 19.07
CA LEU A 82 1.23 22.37 17.64
C LEU A 82 2.47 23.21 17.29
N GLY A 83 3.45 22.57 16.68
CA GLY A 83 4.73 23.15 16.29
C GLY A 83 4.66 23.91 14.96
N GLY A 84 5.58 24.86 14.75
CA GLY A 84 5.67 25.61 13.49
C GLY A 84 4.55 26.64 13.29
N ALA A 85 3.83 26.98 14.35
CA ALA A 85 2.66 27.85 14.34
C ALA A 85 2.87 29.36 14.61
N PRO A 86 4.07 29.93 14.86
CA PRO A 86 4.15 31.17 15.64
C PRO A 86 3.51 32.40 14.98
N ASN A 87 3.28 32.41 13.66
CA ASN A 87 2.71 33.56 12.94
C ASN A 87 1.40 33.28 12.17
N ARG A 88 0.78 32.10 12.31
CA ARG A 88 -0.41 31.72 11.50
C ARG A 88 -1.74 31.78 12.25
N ILE A 89 -1.72 31.80 13.58
CA ILE A 89 -2.93 31.74 14.40
C ILE A 89 -3.01 33.03 15.23
N ARG A 90 -4.06 33.84 15.01
CA ARG A 90 -4.37 34.96 15.90
C ARG A 90 -4.94 34.39 17.20
N VAL A 91 -4.39 34.84 18.32
CA VAL A 91 -4.57 34.30 19.68
C VAL A 91 -5.87 34.83 20.33
N ASP A 92 -6.75 35.46 19.55
CA ASP A 92 -7.91 36.21 20.04
C ASP A 92 -9.10 35.28 20.39
N ASP A 93 -8.90 34.33 21.30
CA ASP A 93 -9.90 33.38 21.85
C ASP A 93 -10.76 32.61 20.81
N ALA A 94 -10.37 32.66 19.55
CA ALA A 94 -11.10 32.08 18.44
C ALA A 94 -10.89 30.56 18.40
N GLU A 95 -12.01 29.83 18.31
CA GLU A 95 -11.98 28.41 17.94
C GLU A 95 -11.48 28.28 16.50
N PHE A 96 -10.55 27.36 16.26
CA PHE A 96 -9.98 27.11 14.94
C PHE A 96 -10.18 25.68 14.51
N THR A 97 -10.27 25.47 13.20
CA THR A 97 -10.16 24.15 12.58
C THR A 97 -8.98 24.17 11.63
N LEU A 98 -8.00 23.31 11.87
CA LEU A 98 -6.76 23.26 11.09
C LEU A 98 -6.43 21.83 10.70
N ARG A 99 -5.90 21.66 9.48
CA ARG A 99 -5.42 20.35 9.02
C ARG A 99 -3.94 20.21 9.34
N VAL A 100 -3.61 19.27 10.23
CA VAL A 100 -2.27 19.11 10.79
C VAL A 100 -1.81 17.66 10.72
N PHE A 101 -0.49 17.46 10.74
CA PHE A 101 0.14 16.15 10.77
C PHE A 101 0.40 15.71 12.19
N ARG A 102 0.00 14.49 12.56
CA ARG A 102 0.29 13.92 13.88
C ARG A 102 1.74 13.42 13.94
N ARG A 103 2.60 14.08 14.71
CA ARG A 103 3.98 13.62 14.94
C ARG A 103 4.05 12.51 15.99
N GLY A 104 3.14 12.52 16.96
CA GLY A 104 3.09 11.50 18.00
C GLY A 104 2.70 12.10 19.34
N ILE A 105 3.42 11.68 20.39
CA ILE A 105 3.22 12.12 21.77
C ILE A 105 4.53 12.75 22.24
N THR A 106 4.44 13.87 22.95
CA THR A 106 5.58 14.56 23.54
C THR A 106 5.32 14.92 25.00
N ASN A 107 6.39 15.08 25.77
CA ASN A 107 6.33 15.54 27.15
C ASN A 107 6.65 17.04 27.18
N LEU A 108 5.64 17.85 27.52
CA LEU A 108 5.77 19.29 27.67
C LEU A 108 5.49 19.66 29.13
N ASN A 109 6.52 20.10 29.85
CA ASN A 109 6.46 20.51 31.25
C ASN A 109 5.85 19.45 32.19
N GLY A 110 6.16 18.17 31.97
CA GLY A 110 5.66 17.05 32.78
C GLY A 110 4.29 16.50 32.34
N SER A 111 3.65 17.12 31.35
CA SER A 111 2.39 16.64 30.77
C SER A 111 2.64 15.89 29.47
N VAL A 112 2.12 14.67 29.39
CA VAL A 112 2.11 13.84 28.17
C VAL A 112 0.99 14.36 27.27
N ILE A 113 1.35 14.97 26.14
CA ILE A 113 0.37 15.55 25.20
C ILE A 113 0.66 15.13 23.76
N GLU A 114 -0.38 15.12 22.93
CA GLU A 114 -0.22 14.84 21.51
C GLU A 114 0.51 15.99 20.81
N ALA A 115 1.41 15.67 19.89
CA ALA A 115 2.20 16.63 19.14
C ALA A 115 1.80 16.62 17.66
N TYR A 116 1.52 17.82 17.14
CA TYR A 116 1.11 18.07 15.77
C TYR A 116 2.03 19.10 15.09
N ASP A 117 2.09 19.04 13.77
CA ASP A 117 2.94 19.92 12.96
C ASP A 117 2.23 20.29 11.64
N PHE A 118 2.51 21.48 11.13
CA PHE A 118 2.07 21.93 9.81
C PHE A 118 3.02 21.51 8.68
N GLY A 119 4.22 21.06 9.02
CA GLY A 119 5.31 20.87 8.07
C GLY A 119 5.71 22.16 7.36
N GLU A 120 6.76 22.07 6.56
CA GLU A 120 7.20 23.17 5.72
C GLU A 120 6.42 23.17 4.40
N ILE A 121 6.25 24.33 3.78
CA ILE A 121 5.72 24.38 2.40
C ILE A 121 6.78 23.76 1.50
N ALA A 122 6.41 22.70 0.77
CA ALA A 122 7.32 22.06 -0.16
C ALA A 122 7.57 22.95 -1.38
N THR A 123 8.83 23.11 -1.78
CA THR A 123 9.15 23.84 -3.01
C THR A 123 8.84 22.98 -4.25
N PRO A 124 8.64 23.58 -5.43
CA PRO A 124 8.45 22.81 -6.67
C PRO A 124 9.58 21.79 -6.93
N VAL A 125 10.81 22.10 -6.53
CA VAL A 125 11.98 21.22 -6.67
C VAL A 125 11.88 20.01 -5.75
N ASP A 126 11.51 20.22 -4.47
CA ASP A 126 11.29 19.13 -3.52
C ASP A 126 10.20 18.17 -4.01
N VAL A 127 9.11 18.75 -4.52
CA VAL A 127 7.97 18.00 -5.06
C VAL A 127 8.40 17.18 -6.27
N ALA A 128 9.14 17.77 -7.21
CA ALA A 128 9.64 17.07 -8.39
C ALA A 128 10.57 15.91 -8.02
N ALA A 129 11.50 16.12 -7.08
CA ALA A 129 12.44 15.10 -6.62
C ALA A 129 11.72 13.87 -6.03
N GLU A 130 10.70 14.09 -5.19
CA GLU A 130 9.88 13.01 -4.63
C GLU A 130 9.15 12.23 -5.73
N PHE A 131 8.53 12.93 -6.70
CA PHE A 131 7.81 12.26 -7.78
C PHE A 131 8.74 11.43 -8.67
N THR A 132 9.96 11.91 -8.92
CA THR A 132 10.98 11.10 -9.62
C THR A 132 11.40 9.88 -8.81
N ALA A 133 11.63 10.04 -7.50
CA ALA A 133 12.00 8.93 -6.62
C ALA A 133 10.91 7.85 -6.58
N ARG A 134 9.63 8.24 -6.47
CA ARG A 134 8.49 7.30 -6.52
C ARG A 134 8.37 6.59 -7.86
N ARG A 135 8.65 7.28 -8.96
CA ARG A 135 8.65 6.69 -10.30
C ARG A 135 9.74 5.64 -10.43
N ASP A 136 10.93 5.93 -9.90
CA ASP A 136 12.06 5.00 -9.93
C ASP A 136 11.85 3.80 -9.00
N GLU A 137 11.26 4.02 -7.81
CA GLU A 137 10.85 2.93 -6.92
C GLU A 137 9.79 2.03 -7.56
N SER A 138 8.75 2.62 -8.15
CA SER A 138 7.71 1.89 -8.88
C SER A 138 8.29 1.09 -10.04
N ARG A 139 9.22 1.67 -10.80
CA ARG A 139 9.93 0.98 -11.88
C ARG A 139 10.74 -0.20 -11.36
N LYS A 140 11.51 -0.02 -10.29
CA LYS A 140 12.26 -1.12 -9.64
C LYS A 140 11.34 -2.24 -9.16
N LEU A 141 10.18 -1.89 -8.59
CA LEU A 141 9.20 -2.87 -8.15
C LEU A 141 8.59 -3.64 -9.33
N GLN A 142 8.31 -2.93 -10.42
CA GLN A 142 7.82 -3.54 -11.65
C GLN A 142 8.87 -4.48 -12.26
N ASP A 143 10.12 -4.03 -12.37
CA ASP A 143 11.23 -4.84 -12.87
C ASP A 143 11.45 -6.08 -11.99
N ALA A 144 11.33 -5.93 -10.67
CA ALA A 144 11.42 -7.05 -9.73
C ALA A 144 10.25 -8.04 -9.87
N LEU A 145 9.04 -7.54 -10.10
CA LEU A 145 7.86 -8.37 -10.35
C LEU A 145 7.99 -9.12 -11.67
N ASP A 146 8.45 -8.46 -12.73
CA ASP A 146 8.67 -9.05 -14.04
C ASP A 146 9.80 -10.10 -14.00
N ALA A 147 10.88 -9.80 -13.28
CA ALA A 147 11.94 -10.79 -13.01
C ALA A 147 11.44 -11.98 -12.19
N ALA A 148 10.60 -11.76 -11.18
CA ALA A 148 9.99 -12.82 -10.38
C ALA A 148 9.00 -13.66 -11.21
N ASN A 149 8.21 -13.03 -12.08
CA ASN A 149 7.30 -13.71 -13.00
C ASN A 149 8.07 -14.53 -14.03
N LEU A 150 9.16 -14.00 -14.58
CA LEU A 150 10.05 -14.73 -15.49
C LEU A 150 10.73 -15.90 -14.79
N ALA A 151 11.20 -15.72 -13.56
CA ALA A 151 11.78 -16.80 -12.75
C ALA A 151 10.73 -17.88 -12.45
N ARG A 152 9.50 -17.46 -12.10
CA ARG A 152 8.36 -18.34 -11.89
C ARG A 152 7.98 -19.08 -13.17
N GLU A 153 7.94 -18.41 -14.31
CA GLU A 153 7.64 -19.00 -15.62
C GLU A 153 8.71 -20.02 -15.99
N LYS A 154 10.00 -19.67 -15.88
CA LYS A 154 11.13 -20.60 -16.07
C LYS A 154 11.07 -21.81 -15.13
N MET A 155 10.57 -21.63 -13.91
CA MET A 155 10.28 -22.71 -12.97
C MET A 155 8.96 -23.45 -13.24
N LEU A 156 8.00 -22.86 -13.98
CA LEU A 156 6.70 -23.45 -14.34
C LEU A 156 6.71 -24.14 -15.72
N VAL A 157 7.72 -23.92 -16.57
CA VAL A 157 7.89 -24.66 -17.84
C VAL A 157 8.05 -26.18 -17.67
N PRO A 158 8.23 -26.78 -16.46
CA PRO A 158 8.03 -28.20 -16.27
C PRO A 158 6.86 -28.52 -15.32
N ASN A 159 5.74 -27.78 -15.29
CA ASN A 159 4.59 -28.22 -14.46
C ASN A 159 3.85 -29.45 -15.06
N VAL A 160 3.77 -29.51 -16.39
CA VAL A 160 3.26 -30.71 -17.10
C VAL A 160 4.26 -31.86 -17.01
N ILE A 161 5.56 -31.56 -17.12
CA ILE A 161 6.61 -32.58 -17.09
C ILE A 161 6.90 -33.08 -15.67
N SER A 162 6.80 -32.24 -14.63
CA SER A 162 7.00 -32.66 -13.24
C SER A 162 5.87 -33.56 -12.72
N SER A 163 4.62 -33.26 -13.08
CA SER A 163 3.48 -34.15 -12.77
C SER A 163 3.59 -35.48 -13.55
N GLN A 164 4.04 -35.44 -14.80
CA GLN A 164 4.34 -36.65 -15.58
C GLN A 164 5.56 -37.42 -15.05
N LEU A 165 6.62 -36.76 -14.60
CA LEU A 165 7.80 -37.38 -13.97
C LEU A 165 7.40 -38.12 -12.69
N ARG A 166 6.56 -37.49 -11.85
CA ARG A 166 6.02 -38.13 -10.65
C ARG A 166 5.15 -39.35 -11.00
N SER A 167 4.36 -39.25 -12.06
CA SER A 167 3.51 -40.35 -12.53
C SER A 167 4.36 -41.48 -13.12
N ALA A 168 5.41 -41.14 -13.88
CA ALA A 168 6.35 -42.08 -14.48
C ALA A 168 7.23 -42.78 -13.44
N SER A 169 7.65 -42.07 -12.38
CA SER A 169 8.39 -42.66 -11.25
C SER A 169 7.53 -43.62 -10.42
N ASN A 170 6.22 -43.40 -10.38
CA ASN A 170 5.27 -44.31 -9.74
C ASN A 170 4.97 -45.57 -10.56
N GLY A 171 5.69 -45.79 -11.68
CA GLY A 171 5.54 -46.99 -12.50
C GLY A 171 4.35 -46.95 -13.46
N LEU A 172 3.69 -45.81 -13.66
CA LEU A 172 2.55 -45.73 -14.57
C LEU A 172 3.02 -45.83 -16.04
N PRO A 173 2.67 -46.92 -16.77
CA PRO A 173 3.19 -47.18 -18.12
C PRO A 173 2.88 -46.05 -19.12
N TYR A 174 1.68 -45.50 -19.04
CA TYR A 174 1.23 -44.39 -19.89
C TYR A 174 2.06 -43.11 -19.67
N ALA A 175 2.41 -42.80 -18.41
CA ALA A 175 3.21 -41.61 -18.11
C ALA A 175 4.66 -41.76 -18.57
N GLN A 176 5.23 -42.98 -18.46
CA GLN A 176 6.57 -43.29 -18.97
C GLN A 176 6.65 -43.19 -20.49
N LEU A 177 5.60 -43.64 -21.19
CA LEU A 177 5.47 -43.49 -22.65
C LEU A 177 5.42 -42.02 -23.08
N GLU A 178 4.56 -41.22 -22.45
CA GLU A 178 4.42 -39.80 -22.79
C GLU A 178 5.69 -39.00 -22.49
N LEU A 179 6.38 -39.30 -21.39
CA LEU A 179 7.66 -38.69 -21.06
C LEU A 179 8.74 -39.04 -22.11
N GLY A 180 8.80 -40.30 -22.54
CA GLY A 180 9.68 -40.75 -23.61
C GLY A 180 9.41 -40.04 -24.95
N LYS A 181 8.14 -39.86 -25.33
CA LYS A 181 7.75 -39.10 -26.53
C LYS A 181 8.13 -37.62 -26.44
N ARG A 182 8.06 -37.01 -25.26
CA ARG A 182 8.46 -35.61 -25.05
C ARG A 182 9.96 -35.43 -25.22
N TYR A 183 10.78 -36.29 -24.63
CA TYR A 183 12.24 -36.28 -24.84
C TYR A 183 12.65 -36.59 -26.28
N LEU A 184 11.85 -37.37 -27.01
CA LEU A 184 12.09 -37.65 -28.42
C LEU A 184 11.75 -36.46 -29.33
N ARG A 185 10.68 -35.71 -29.02
CA ARG A 185 10.19 -34.57 -29.83
C ARG A 185 10.71 -33.20 -29.39
N GLY A 186 11.26 -33.10 -28.18
CA GLY A 186 11.65 -31.82 -27.58
C GLY A 186 10.47 -30.99 -27.08
N ASP A 187 9.35 -31.64 -26.74
CA ASP A 187 8.10 -30.97 -26.37
C ASP A 187 8.07 -30.61 -24.88
N GLY A 188 8.58 -29.41 -24.57
CA GLY A 188 8.73 -28.88 -23.21
C GLY A 188 10.02 -29.27 -22.48
N VAL A 189 10.90 -30.04 -23.14
CA VAL A 189 12.24 -30.43 -22.68
C VAL A 189 13.21 -30.42 -23.85
N GLU A 190 14.50 -30.28 -23.60
CA GLU A 190 15.52 -30.51 -24.62
C GLU A 190 15.46 -31.97 -25.14
N THR A 191 15.70 -32.13 -26.44
CA THR A 191 15.72 -33.45 -27.07
C THR A 191 16.85 -34.30 -26.50
N ASN A 192 16.51 -35.48 -25.97
CA ASN A 192 17.48 -36.37 -25.36
C ASN A 192 17.12 -37.84 -25.63
N LEU A 193 17.80 -38.44 -26.61
CA LEU A 193 17.54 -39.81 -27.05
C LEU A 193 17.85 -40.86 -25.96
N THR A 194 18.85 -40.60 -25.12
CA THR A 194 19.22 -41.48 -24.00
C THR A 194 18.12 -41.53 -22.95
N LEU A 195 17.59 -40.37 -22.55
CA LEU A 195 16.46 -40.30 -21.61
C LEU A 195 15.17 -40.84 -22.24
N ALA A 196 14.92 -40.56 -23.52
CA ALA A 196 13.77 -41.13 -24.23
C ALA A 196 13.80 -42.67 -24.22
N ARG A 197 14.97 -43.28 -24.52
CA ARG A 197 15.16 -44.74 -24.48
C ARG A 197 14.95 -45.30 -23.08
N HIS A 198 15.45 -44.64 -22.04
CA HIS A 198 15.27 -45.07 -20.66
C HIS A 198 13.78 -45.17 -20.27
N TRP A 199 13.01 -44.12 -20.50
CA TRP A 199 11.60 -44.09 -20.14
C TRP A 199 10.72 -45.00 -21.02
N LEU A 200 11.03 -45.13 -22.31
CA LEU A 200 10.32 -46.06 -23.20
C LEU A 200 10.63 -47.53 -22.87
N THR A 201 11.84 -47.84 -22.42
CA THR A 201 12.18 -49.18 -21.91
C THR A 201 11.37 -49.48 -20.65
N ALA A 202 11.29 -48.53 -19.71
CA ALA A 202 10.47 -48.67 -18.50
C ALA A 202 8.98 -48.88 -18.85
N ALA A 203 8.46 -48.12 -19.82
CA ALA A 203 7.09 -48.27 -20.30
C ALA A 203 6.84 -49.68 -20.89
N CYS A 204 7.78 -50.20 -21.70
CA CYS A 204 7.69 -51.58 -22.21
C CYS A 204 7.68 -52.61 -21.09
N THR A 205 8.55 -52.46 -20.07
CA THR A 205 8.59 -53.39 -18.94
C THR A 205 7.32 -53.38 -18.10
N ASN A 206 6.61 -52.25 -18.07
CA ASN A 206 5.33 -52.08 -17.36
C ASN A 206 4.10 -52.38 -18.24
N GLY A 207 4.29 -52.98 -19.41
CA GLY A 207 3.20 -53.49 -20.26
C GLY A 207 2.71 -52.54 -21.37
N GLU A 208 3.38 -51.41 -21.61
CA GLU A 208 3.02 -50.48 -22.68
C GLU A 208 3.62 -50.90 -24.02
N SER A 209 2.85 -51.63 -24.83
CA SER A 209 3.28 -52.13 -26.14
C SER A 209 3.61 -51.02 -27.14
N GLN A 210 3.00 -49.83 -27.00
CA GLN A 210 3.27 -48.68 -27.87
C GLN A 210 4.73 -48.19 -27.77
N ALA A 211 5.37 -48.37 -26.61
CA ALA A 211 6.75 -47.92 -26.41
C ALA A 211 7.76 -48.71 -27.24
N SER A 212 7.47 -49.98 -27.58
CA SER A 212 8.35 -50.83 -28.39
C SER A 212 8.51 -50.31 -29.83
N ASN A 213 7.48 -49.65 -30.37
CA ASN A 213 7.55 -49.05 -31.71
C ASN A 213 8.44 -47.81 -31.71
N LEU A 214 8.35 -46.99 -30.66
CA LEU A 214 9.19 -45.80 -30.49
C LEU A 214 10.65 -46.17 -30.20
N LEU A 215 10.91 -47.23 -29.42
CA LEU A 215 12.28 -47.73 -29.23
C LEU A 215 12.92 -48.19 -30.54
N ARG A 216 12.16 -48.88 -31.39
CA ARG A 216 12.63 -49.22 -32.75
C ARG A 216 12.99 -47.96 -33.54
N GLN A 217 12.14 -46.94 -33.51
CA GLN A 217 12.41 -45.66 -34.18
C GLN A 217 13.71 -44.99 -33.69
N ILE A 218 13.95 -44.97 -32.38
CA ILE A 218 15.20 -44.43 -31.80
C ILE A 218 16.41 -45.23 -32.29
N ASN A 219 16.33 -46.56 -32.28
CA ASN A 219 17.45 -47.40 -32.71
C ASN A 219 17.74 -47.25 -34.21
N PHE A 220 16.71 -47.04 -35.05
CA PHE A 220 16.90 -46.72 -36.47
C PHE A 220 17.52 -45.33 -36.66
N GLN A 221 17.14 -44.34 -35.87
CA GLN A 221 17.74 -42.99 -35.92
C GLN A 221 19.22 -43.00 -35.51
N ASP A 222 19.57 -43.73 -34.46
CA ASP A 222 20.95 -43.88 -34.01
C ASP A 222 21.82 -44.63 -35.03
N ALA A 223 21.26 -45.63 -35.73
CA ALA A 223 21.97 -46.35 -36.79
C ALA A 223 22.11 -45.58 -38.11
N SER A 224 21.40 -44.45 -38.25
CA SER A 224 21.42 -43.60 -39.46
C SER A 224 22.38 -42.40 -39.38
N LYS A 225 23.07 -42.24 -38.25
CA LYS A 225 24.12 -41.23 -38.02
C LYS A 225 25.49 -41.89 -38.03
#